data_AF-Q9FPV3-F1
#
_entry.id   AF-Q9FPV3-F1
#
_cell.length_a   1.000
_cell.length_b   1.000
_cell.length_c   1.000
_cell.angle_alpha   90.00
_cell.angle_beta   90.00
_cell.angle_gamma   90.00
#
_symmetry.space_group_name_H-M   'P 1'
#
loop_
_entity.id
_entity.type
_entity.pdbx_description
1 polymer ?
#
loop_
_entity_poly.entity_id
_entity_poly.type
_entity_poly.pdbx_seq_one_letter_code
_entity_poly.pdbx_strand_id
1 'polypeptide(L)'
;DNTSRRLNFCSGDKFNTIQDEDKQNALEYRWPNLTTTEAVSKKAQIFWENQYNKHGTCCSELYDKEAYFDLAIELKDKFDLLKILRMHGITPGTSHHTSNQIKNAVKAVTKGVPNVSCFDNFRGTLTELLEIGICFNRAADRVIDCPLPKSCRPKGTKGITFP
;
A
#
# COMPACT_ATOMS: atom_id res chain seq x y z
N ASP A 1 2.20 -23.45 9.91
CA ASP A 1 1.31 -22.37 10.42
C ASP A 1 0.12 -22.16 9.50
N ASN A 2 -1.08 -22.26 10.06
CA ASN A 2 -2.36 -22.26 9.36
C ASN A 2 -2.78 -20.81 9.00
N THR A 3 -2.24 -20.27 7.91
CA THR A 3 -2.41 -18.85 7.52
C THR A 3 -3.75 -18.58 6.84
N SER A 4 -4.85 -18.53 7.60
CA SER A 4 -6.16 -18.13 7.07
C SER A 4 -6.70 -16.81 7.65
N ARG A 5 -6.07 -16.21 8.67
CA ARG A 5 -6.61 -15.00 9.32
C ARG A 5 -5.67 -13.82 9.17
N ARG A 6 -6.22 -12.68 8.72
CA ARG A 6 -5.51 -11.40 8.65
C ARG A 6 -5.18 -10.94 10.08
N LEU A 7 -3.90 -10.74 10.36
CA LEU A 7 -3.41 -10.26 11.65
C LEU A 7 -3.69 -8.75 11.78
N ASN A 8 -4.52 -8.37 12.75
CA ASN A 8 -4.86 -6.98 13.06
C ASN A 8 -5.18 -6.84 14.55
N PHE A 9 -5.09 -5.61 15.08
CA PHE A 9 -5.46 -5.25 16.45
C PHE A 9 -4.76 -6.10 17.51
N CYS A 10 -3.45 -6.35 17.32
CA CYS A 10 -2.65 -7.08 18.29
C CYS A 10 -2.48 -6.26 19.58
N SER A 11 -2.22 -6.97 20.68
CA SER A 11 -1.81 -6.37 21.95
C SER A 11 -0.48 -5.64 21.79
N GLY A 12 -0.27 -4.56 22.55
CA GLY A 12 0.93 -3.75 22.51
C GLY A 12 0.61 -2.29 22.80
N ASP A 13 1.65 -1.47 22.87
CA ASP A 13 1.53 -0.04 23.12
C ASP A 13 0.73 0.62 22.00
N LYS A 14 -0.22 1.46 22.41
CA LYS A 14 -1.04 2.22 21.48
C LYS A 14 -0.26 3.39 20.91
N PHE A 15 -0.75 3.90 19.80
CA PHE A 15 -0.20 5.08 19.16
C PHE A 15 -0.11 6.24 20.16
N ASN A 16 1.06 6.89 20.19
CA ASN A 16 1.24 8.22 20.75
C ASN A 16 1.58 9.20 19.61
N THR A 17 1.06 10.42 19.73
CA THR A 17 1.21 11.49 18.72
C THR A 17 2.67 11.69 18.34
N ILE A 18 2.93 11.73 17.03
CA ILE A 18 4.24 12.06 16.47
C ILE A 18 4.45 13.57 16.65
N GLN A 19 5.40 13.96 17.50
CA GLN A 19 5.70 15.38 17.79
C GLN A 19 6.70 15.98 16.81
N ASP A 20 7.53 15.14 16.18
CA ASP A 20 8.52 15.55 15.20
C ASP A 20 7.84 16.03 13.90
N GLU A 21 7.95 17.33 13.61
CA GLU A 21 7.38 17.95 12.42
C GLU A 21 8.01 17.44 11.13
N ASP A 22 9.30 17.11 11.12
CA ASP A 22 9.98 16.58 9.94
C ASP A 22 9.45 15.19 9.59
N LYS A 23 9.23 14.34 10.61
CA LYS A 23 8.57 13.05 10.44
C LYS A 23 7.12 13.21 9.96
N GLN A 24 6.36 14.16 10.49
CA GLN A 24 5.01 14.46 10.00
C GLN A 24 5.03 14.89 8.53
N ASN A 25 5.97 15.77 8.13
CA ASN A 25 6.12 16.22 6.75
C ASN A 25 6.49 15.06 5.82
N ALA A 26 7.41 14.19 6.26
CA ALA A 26 7.82 13.02 5.50
C ALA A 26 6.67 12.01 5.29
N LEU A 27 5.85 11.79 6.33
CA LEU A 27 4.64 10.96 6.26
C LEU A 27 3.56 11.59 5.40
N GLU A 28 3.29 12.90 5.49
CA GLU A 28 2.27 13.52 4.65
C GLU A 28 2.65 13.46 3.15
N TYR A 29 3.93 13.63 2.82
CA TYR A 29 4.39 13.50 1.44
C TYR A 29 4.22 12.07 0.87
N ARG A 30 4.37 11.04 1.70
CA ARG A 30 4.44 9.63 1.27
C ARG A 30 3.18 8.81 1.54
N TRP A 31 2.48 9.15 2.60
CA TRP A 31 1.33 8.47 3.15
C TRP A 31 0.28 9.46 3.69
N PRO A 32 -0.23 10.36 2.82
CA PRO A 32 -1.20 11.39 3.19
C PRO A 32 -2.56 10.78 3.55
N ASN A 33 -3.33 11.53 4.35
CA ASN A 33 -4.74 11.23 4.54
C ASN A 33 -5.59 11.93 3.46
N LEU A 34 -5.99 11.18 2.44
CA LEU A 34 -6.77 11.69 1.31
C LEU A 34 -8.24 12.06 1.65
N THR A 35 -8.70 11.87 2.90
CA THR A 35 -10.07 12.22 3.30
C THR A 35 -10.16 13.57 4.03
N THR A 36 -9.06 14.30 4.17
CA THR A 36 -9.00 15.59 4.87
C THR A 36 -7.87 16.46 4.32
N THR A 37 -7.63 17.63 4.92
CA THR A 37 -6.52 18.51 4.53
C THR A 37 -5.25 18.15 5.29
N GLU A 38 -4.08 18.43 4.72
CA GLU A 38 -2.78 18.24 5.38
C GLU A 38 -2.74 18.86 6.80
N ALA A 39 -3.25 20.08 6.95
CA ALA A 39 -3.28 20.76 8.25
C ALA A 39 -4.08 19.98 9.30
N VAL A 40 -5.20 19.36 8.90
CA VAL A 40 -6.01 18.51 9.79
C VAL A 40 -5.34 17.15 9.98
N SER A 41 -4.76 16.57 8.93
CA SER A 41 -4.01 15.31 8.96
C SER A 41 -2.87 15.35 9.97
N LYS A 42 -1.98 16.35 9.87
CA LYS A 42 -0.82 16.53 10.76
C LYS A 42 -1.21 16.82 12.21
N LYS A 43 -2.26 17.62 12.41
CA LYS A 43 -2.72 17.99 13.75
C LYS A 43 -3.40 16.82 14.47
N ALA A 44 -4.31 16.11 13.80
CA ALA A 44 -5.13 15.08 14.42
C ALA A 44 -4.51 13.69 14.35
N GLN A 45 -3.70 13.41 13.32
CA GLN A 45 -2.99 12.14 13.07
C GLN A 45 -3.89 10.88 13.07
N ILE A 46 -5.21 11.06 12.93
CA ILE A 46 -6.22 10.00 13.03
C ILE A 46 -5.93 8.86 12.06
N PHE A 47 -5.45 9.17 10.86
CA PHE A 47 -5.12 8.14 9.88
C PHE A 47 -3.94 7.27 10.33
N TRP A 48 -2.81 7.89 10.70
CA TRP A 48 -1.62 7.18 11.17
C TRP A 48 -1.87 6.44 12.49
N GLU A 49 -2.62 7.04 13.41
CA GLU A 49 -3.08 6.40 14.63
C GLU A 49 -3.83 5.10 14.33
N ASN A 50 -4.84 5.17 13.45
CA ASN A 50 -5.64 4.01 13.07
C ASN A 50 -4.80 2.91 12.40
N GLN A 51 -3.86 3.29 11.51
CA GLN A 51 -2.97 2.32 10.87
C GLN A 51 -2.04 1.65 11.89
N TYR A 52 -1.43 2.41 12.80
CA TYR A 52 -0.55 1.85 13.81
C TYR A 52 -1.31 0.94 14.79
N ASN A 53 -2.43 1.42 15.35
CA ASN A 53 -3.23 0.65 16.32
C ASN A 53 -3.82 -0.64 15.74
N LYS A 54 -4.10 -0.66 14.43
CA LYS A 54 -4.65 -1.82 13.73
C LYS A 54 -3.58 -2.76 13.18
N HIS A 55 -2.48 -2.22 12.65
CA HIS A 55 -1.48 -3.00 11.92
C HIS A 55 -0.10 -2.95 12.57
N GLY A 56 0.37 -1.76 12.98
CA GLY A 56 1.69 -1.57 13.59
C GLY A 56 1.89 -2.36 14.89
N THR A 57 0.88 -2.45 15.76
CA THR A 57 0.99 -3.23 17.02
C THR A 57 1.32 -4.71 16.80
N CYS A 58 1.01 -5.25 15.62
CA CYS A 58 1.27 -6.64 15.25
C CYS A 58 2.71 -6.94 14.83
N CYS A 59 3.57 -5.92 14.73
CA CYS A 59 5.00 -6.07 14.44
C CYS A 59 5.92 -5.47 15.51
N SER A 60 5.35 -5.16 16.69
CA SER A 60 6.03 -4.53 17.83
C SER A 60 7.24 -5.30 18.38
N GLU A 61 7.35 -6.60 18.13
CA GLU A 61 8.53 -7.40 18.49
C GLU A 61 9.79 -6.99 17.70
N LEU A 62 9.64 -6.46 16.48
CA LEU A 62 10.76 -6.08 15.61
C LEU A 62 10.83 -4.59 15.36
N TYR A 63 9.68 -3.92 15.31
CA TYR A 63 9.58 -2.50 15.00
C TYR A 63 8.66 -1.86 16.04
N ASP A 64 9.25 -1.03 16.90
CA ASP A 64 8.46 -0.12 17.71
C ASP A 64 7.71 0.89 16.83
N LYS A 65 6.94 1.80 17.45
CA LYS A 65 6.15 2.78 16.70
C LYS A 65 7.00 3.64 15.77
N GLU A 66 8.15 4.13 16.23
CA GLU A 66 8.98 5.01 15.42
C GLU A 66 9.57 4.22 14.24
N ALA A 67 10.14 3.05 14.51
CA ALA A 67 10.68 2.16 13.49
C ALA A 67 9.61 1.68 12.48
N TYR A 68 8.36 1.50 12.90
CA TYR A 68 7.25 1.16 12.00
C TYR A 68 6.99 2.25 10.95
N PHE A 69 6.95 3.51 11.36
CA PHE A 69 6.72 4.63 10.44
C PHE A 69 7.95 4.90 9.57
N ASP A 70 9.15 4.81 10.13
CA ASP A 70 10.40 4.96 9.37
C ASP A 70 10.50 3.87 8.29
N LEU A 71 10.20 2.62 8.65
CA LEU A 71 10.16 1.53 7.68
C LEU A 71 9.12 1.77 6.58
N ALA A 72 7.94 2.28 6.90
CA ALA A 72 6.92 2.58 5.89
C ALA A 72 7.39 3.65 4.89
N ILE A 73 8.08 4.70 5.36
CA ILE A 73 8.70 5.74 4.53
C ILE A 73 9.77 5.12 3.63
N GLU A 74 10.70 4.35 4.20
CA GLU A 74 11.80 3.71 3.46
C GLU A 74 11.27 2.77 2.37
N LEU A 75 10.29 1.93 2.69
CA LEU A 75 9.70 1.00 1.73
C LEU A 75 8.92 1.72 0.61
N LYS A 76 8.29 2.86 0.92
CA LYS A 76 7.60 3.69 -0.07
C LYS A 76 8.57 4.35 -1.05
N ASP A 77 9.78 4.69 -0.60
CA ASP A 77 10.83 5.29 -1.43
C ASP A 77 11.64 4.24 -2.21
N LYS A 78 11.69 3.00 -1.74
CA LYS A 78 12.40 1.88 -2.38
C LYS A 78 11.93 1.58 -3.80
N PHE A 79 10.64 1.81 -4.10
CA PHE A 79 10.04 1.53 -5.41
C PHE A 79 9.16 2.67 -5.92
N ASP A 80 9.60 3.32 -6.99
CA ASP A 80 8.75 4.24 -7.76
C ASP A 80 7.77 3.45 -8.63
N LEU A 81 6.64 3.07 -8.03
CA LEU A 81 5.59 2.30 -8.72
C LEU A 81 5.07 2.99 -9.99
N LEU A 82 4.96 4.31 -10.01
CA LEU A 82 4.47 5.04 -11.18
C LEU A 82 5.48 4.94 -12.33
N LYS A 83 6.77 5.11 -12.06
CA LYS A 83 7.82 4.92 -13.06
C LYS A 83 7.86 3.47 -13.56
N ILE A 84 7.76 2.50 -12.66
CA ILE A 84 7.73 1.07 -13.03
C ILE A 84 6.57 0.80 -13.98
N LEU A 85 5.35 1.24 -13.65
CA LEU A 85 4.18 1.06 -14.52
C LEU A 85 4.35 1.76 -15.88
N ARG A 86 4.87 3.00 -15.88
CA ARG A 86 5.14 3.75 -17.12
C ARG A 86 6.13 3.06 -18.06
N MET A 87 7.18 2.45 -17.53
CA MET A 87 8.15 1.67 -18.33
C MET A 87 7.52 0.48 -19.05
N HIS A 88 6.36 0.02 -18.58
CA HIS A 88 5.59 -1.08 -19.17
C HIS A 88 4.34 -0.58 -19.94
N GLY A 89 4.25 0.71 -20.25
CA GLY A 89 3.12 1.28 -21.02
C GLY A 89 1.83 1.42 -20.21
N ILE A 90 1.88 1.27 -18.89
CA ILE A 90 0.74 1.42 -17.99
C ILE A 90 0.83 2.83 -17.37
N THR A 91 0.11 3.79 -17.95
CA THR A 91 0.17 5.20 -17.52
C THR A 91 -1.19 5.70 -17.04
N PRO A 92 -1.28 6.72 -16.17
CA PRO A 92 -2.56 7.34 -15.84
C PRO A 92 -3.34 7.74 -17.09
N GLY A 93 -4.66 7.57 -17.06
CA GLY A 93 -5.59 7.76 -18.18
C GLY A 93 -5.70 6.59 -19.16
N THR A 94 -4.91 5.51 -19.03
CA THR A 94 -4.96 4.37 -19.96
C THR A 94 -5.92 3.27 -19.51
N SER A 95 -6.35 2.42 -20.45
CA SER A 95 -7.31 1.34 -20.23
C SER A 95 -6.86 0.03 -20.89
N HIS A 96 -7.69 -1.00 -20.77
CA HIS A 96 -7.49 -2.36 -21.31
C HIS A 96 -6.34 -3.13 -20.67
N HIS A 97 -5.95 -2.75 -19.45
CA HIS A 97 -4.95 -3.51 -18.70
C HIS A 97 -5.57 -4.78 -18.10
N THR A 98 -4.73 -5.79 -17.95
CA THR A 98 -5.05 -7.01 -17.21
C THR A 98 -4.30 -7.05 -15.89
N SER A 99 -4.84 -7.77 -14.90
CA SER A 99 -4.14 -8.02 -13.64
C SER A 99 -2.75 -8.62 -13.85
N ASN A 100 -2.59 -9.49 -14.85
CA ASN A 100 -1.30 -10.12 -15.14
C ASN A 100 -0.30 -9.12 -15.73
N GLN A 101 -0.72 -8.20 -16.60
CA GLN A 101 0.16 -7.14 -17.11
C GLN A 101 0.68 -6.26 -15.97
N ILE A 102 -0.20 -5.81 -15.07
CA ILE A 102 0.18 -4.98 -13.91
C ILE A 102 1.13 -5.75 -12.98
N LYS A 103 0.80 -7.01 -12.66
CA LYS A 103 1.65 -7.87 -11.82
C LYS A 103 3.02 -8.09 -12.43
N ASN A 104 3.09 -8.37 -13.73
CA ASN A 104 4.34 -8.64 -14.43
C ASN A 104 5.22 -7.38 -14.50
N ALA A 105 4.62 -6.20 -14.74
CA ALA A 105 5.36 -4.93 -14.73
C ALA A 105 6.03 -4.67 -13.39
N VAL A 106 5.29 -4.83 -12.29
CA VAL A 106 5.83 -4.63 -10.94
C VAL A 106 6.86 -5.71 -10.59
N LYS A 107 6.54 -6.99 -10.84
CA LYS A 107 7.45 -8.12 -10.57
C LYS A 107 8.76 -8.02 -11.34
N ALA A 108 8.76 -7.46 -12.55
CA ALA A 108 9.97 -7.30 -13.36
C ALA A 108 11.04 -6.50 -12.61
N VAL A 109 10.63 -5.54 -11.78
CA VAL A 109 11.51 -4.67 -10.99
C VAL A 109 11.65 -5.15 -9.55
N THR A 110 10.54 -5.45 -8.86
CA THR A 110 10.55 -5.82 -7.43
C THR A 110 11.00 -7.26 -7.17
N LYS A 111 10.97 -8.11 -8.20
CA LYS A 111 11.26 -9.56 -8.19
C LYS A 111 10.28 -10.44 -7.39
N GLY A 112 9.34 -9.87 -6.65
CA GLY A 112 8.22 -10.60 -6.02
C GLY A 112 6.88 -10.36 -6.72
N VAL A 113 6.01 -11.36 -6.69
CA VAL A 113 4.63 -11.26 -7.19
C VAL A 113 3.82 -10.34 -6.27
N PRO A 114 3.32 -9.18 -6.76
CA PRO A 114 2.52 -8.28 -5.94
C PRO A 114 1.05 -8.69 -5.90
N ASN A 115 0.33 -8.08 -4.97
CA ASN A 115 -1.13 -8.04 -4.95
C ASN A 115 -1.65 -6.85 -5.74
N VAL A 116 -2.72 -7.05 -6.50
CA VAL A 116 -3.42 -5.98 -7.21
C VAL A 116 -4.87 -5.95 -6.75
N SER A 117 -5.32 -4.80 -6.24
CA SER A 117 -6.70 -4.54 -5.84
C SER A 117 -7.30 -3.49 -6.77
N CYS A 118 -8.59 -3.63 -7.08
CA CYS A 118 -9.31 -2.70 -7.93
C CYS A 118 -10.62 -2.27 -7.27
N PHE A 119 -11.14 -1.14 -7.76
CA PHE A 119 -12.44 -0.61 -7.43
C PHE A 119 -13.36 -0.73 -8.65
N ASP A 120 -14.53 -1.33 -8.47
CA ASP A 120 -15.57 -1.33 -9.49
C ASP A 120 -16.46 -0.11 -9.29
N ASN A 121 -16.77 0.62 -10.35
CA ASN A 121 -17.71 1.73 -10.26
C ASN A 121 -19.10 1.23 -9.83
N PHE A 122 -19.96 2.14 -9.32
CA PHE A 122 -21.30 1.76 -8.83
C PHE A 122 -22.19 1.06 -9.87
N ARG A 123 -21.93 1.27 -11.17
CA ARG A 123 -22.67 0.63 -12.26
C ARG A 123 -22.13 -0.75 -12.63
N GLY A 124 -20.98 -1.17 -12.09
CA GLY A 124 -20.30 -2.42 -12.43
C GLY A 124 -19.85 -2.48 -13.89
N THR A 125 -19.60 -1.34 -14.53
CA THR A 125 -19.22 -1.24 -15.95
C THR A 125 -17.74 -0.91 -16.15
N LEU A 126 -17.06 -0.45 -15.10
CA LEU A 126 -15.65 -0.08 -15.12
C LEU A 126 -14.96 -0.62 -13.87
N THR A 127 -13.72 -1.06 -14.04
CA THR A 127 -12.83 -1.51 -12.98
C THR A 127 -11.57 -0.66 -13.01
N GLU A 128 -11.30 0.08 -11.94
CA GLU A 128 -10.16 0.97 -11.78
C GLU A 128 -9.10 0.34 -10.87
N LEU A 129 -7.82 0.48 -11.24
CA LEU A 129 -6.70 0.12 -10.38
C LEU A 129 -6.74 0.98 -9.11
N LEU A 130 -6.78 0.34 -7.94
CA LEU A 130 -6.91 1.02 -6.65
C LEU A 130 -5.63 0.91 -5.81
N GLU A 131 -5.11 -0.30 -5.61
CA GLU A 131 -3.93 -0.55 -4.77
C GLU A 131 -3.01 -1.59 -5.41
N ILE A 132 -1.71 -1.41 -5.19
CA ILE A 132 -0.67 -2.42 -5.43
C ILE A 132 0.01 -2.71 -4.09
N GLY A 133 -0.04 -3.97 -3.66
CA GLY A 133 0.65 -4.44 -2.46
C GLY A 133 1.93 -5.17 -2.82
N ILE A 134 3.08 -4.68 -2.35
CA ILE A 134 4.36 -5.38 -2.40
C ILE A 134 4.59 -6.04 -1.03
N CYS A 135 4.99 -7.30 -1.02
CA CYS A 135 5.21 -8.06 0.22
C CYS A 135 6.69 -8.24 0.50
N PHE A 136 7.04 -8.20 1.79
CA PHE A 136 8.39 -8.42 2.28
C PHE A 136 8.39 -9.56 3.29
N ASN A 137 9.55 -10.17 3.51
CA ASN A 137 9.75 -11.04 4.66
C ASN A 137 9.62 -10.25 5.97
N ARG A 138 9.58 -10.96 7.09
CA ARG A 138 9.36 -10.37 8.43
C ARG A 138 10.39 -9.27 8.78
N ALA A 139 11.63 -9.42 8.34
CA ALA A 139 12.72 -8.47 8.56
C ALA A 139 12.74 -7.29 7.55
N ALA A 140 11.78 -7.24 6.62
CA ALA A 140 11.64 -6.20 5.59
C ALA A 140 12.85 -5.99 4.65
N ASP A 141 13.89 -6.82 4.75
CA ASP A 141 15.11 -6.73 3.96
C ASP A 141 14.95 -7.33 2.55
N ARG A 142 13.98 -8.23 2.35
CA ARG A 142 13.80 -8.97 1.10
C ARG A 142 12.35 -8.97 0.64
N VAL A 143 12.13 -8.60 -0.62
CA VAL A 143 10.84 -8.76 -1.30
C VAL A 143 10.52 -10.25 -1.45
N ILE A 144 9.27 -10.63 -1.16
CA ILE A 144 8.74 -11.98 -1.33
C ILE A 144 7.47 -11.95 -2.19
N ASP A 145 7.09 -13.10 -2.72
CA ASP A 145 5.76 -13.26 -3.31
C ASP A 145 4.69 -13.03 -2.25
N CYS A 146 3.66 -12.24 -2.58
CA CYS A 146 2.57 -12.00 -1.65
C CYS A 146 1.82 -13.31 -1.34
N PRO A 147 1.72 -13.71 -0.05
CA PRO A 147 1.25 -15.04 0.32
C PRO A 147 -0.24 -15.29 0.07
N LEU A 148 -1.03 -14.21 -0.06
CA LEU A 148 -2.44 -14.25 -0.43
C LEU A 148 -2.64 -13.49 -1.74
N PRO A 149 -2.48 -14.14 -2.90
CA PRO A 149 -2.56 -13.48 -4.20
C PRO A 149 -3.92 -12.83 -4.42
N LYS A 150 -3.92 -11.53 -4.71
CA LYS A 150 -5.09 -10.76 -5.13
C LYS A 150 -4.96 -10.37 -6.59
N SER A 151 -6.03 -10.56 -7.34
CA SER A 151 -6.15 -10.15 -8.74
C SER A 151 -7.50 -9.48 -8.93
N CYS A 152 -7.56 -8.50 -9.83
CA CYS A 152 -8.81 -7.93 -10.27
C CYS A 152 -9.45 -8.79 -11.36
N ARG A 153 -10.78 -8.80 -11.37
CA ARG A 153 -11.59 -9.37 -12.44
C ARG A 153 -12.32 -8.21 -13.12
N PRO A 154 -11.75 -7.62 -14.18
CA PRO A 154 -12.31 -6.41 -14.77
C PRO A 154 -13.73 -6.63 -15.28
N LYS A 155 -14.58 -5.63 -15.07
CA LYS A 155 -15.94 -5.56 -15.58
C LYS A 155 -15.99 -4.71 -16.84
N GLY A 156 -16.95 -5.01 -17.71
CA GLY A 156 -17.12 -4.32 -18.99
C GLY A 156 -16.00 -4.61 -20.00
N THR A 157 -15.89 -3.75 -21.01
CA THR A 157 -14.97 -3.95 -22.16
C THR A 157 -13.64 -3.21 -22.01
N LYS A 158 -13.51 -2.33 -21.01
CA LYS A 158 -12.33 -1.47 -20.82
C LYS A 158 -11.19 -2.11 -20.05
N GLY A 159 -11.29 -3.39 -19.68
CA GLY A 159 -10.30 -4.03 -18.81
C GLY A 159 -10.15 -3.26 -17.49
N ILE A 160 -8.95 -3.28 -16.91
CA ILE A 160 -8.60 -2.41 -15.78
C ILE A 160 -8.16 -1.06 -16.34
N THR A 161 -8.77 0.01 -15.84
CA THR A 161 -8.35 1.39 -16.12
C THR A 161 -7.36 1.87 -15.07
N PHE A 162 -6.37 2.64 -15.49
CA PHE A 162 -5.52 3.41 -14.57
C PHE A 162 -6.03 4.86 -14.61
N PRO A 163 -6.83 5.29 -13.63
CA PRO A 163 -7.35 6.66 -13.60
C PRO A 163 -6.22 7.71 -13.60
#